data_AF-A0A4Y8S492-F1
#
_entry.id   AF-A0A4Y8S492-F1
#
_cell.length_a   1.000
_cell.length_b   1.000
_cell.length_c   1.000
_cell.angle_alpha   90.00
_cell.angle_beta   90.00
_cell.angle_gamma   90.00
#
_symmetry.space_group_name_H-M   'P 1'
#
loop_
_entity.id
_entity.type
_entity.pdbx_description
1 polymer ?
#
loop_
_entity_poly.entity_id
_entity_poly.type
_entity_poly.pdbx_seq_one_letter_code
_entity_poly.pdbx_strand_id
1 'polypeptide(L)'
;MNKQMSKYAVIPCMTPHIATATFDDRDHAKDAYEYLLGNEFLEGDIEFVPAAYGPQVVMNINTENERLAQEAVDVLRNYGGVDISWYEVGAGML
;
A
#
# COMPACT_ATOMS: atom_id res chain seq x y z
N MET A 1 -7.53 -37.03 25.95
CA MET A 1 -7.77 -36.64 24.55
C MET A 1 -8.00 -35.13 24.55
N ASN A 2 -6.96 -34.33 24.30
CA ASN A 2 -6.63 -33.71 23.00
C ASN A 2 -7.80 -32.85 22.47
N LYS A 3 -7.67 -31.55 22.20
CA LYS A 3 -6.52 -30.83 21.63
C LYS A 3 -6.51 -29.37 22.11
N GLN A 4 -5.33 -28.86 22.47
CA GLN A 4 -5.07 -27.43 22.43
C GLN A 4 -5.14 -27.00 20.95
N MET A 5 -6.08 -26.13 20.60
CA MET A 5 -6.08 -25.47 19.30
C MET A 5 -5.34 -24.14 19.45
N SER A 6 -4.16 -24.13 18.83
CA SER A 6 -3.25 -23.01 18.66
C SER A 6 -3.99 -21.74 18.22
N LYS A 7 -3.85 -20.67 19.01
CA LYS A 7 -4.39 -19.32 18.79
C LYS A 7 -3.57 -18.48 17.80
N TYR A 8 -2.71 -19.13 17.02
CA TYR A 8 -1.95 -18.49 15.97
C TYR A 8 -2.63 -18.84 14.66
N ALA A 9 -3.52 -17.95 14.21
CA ALA A 9 -3.86 -17.89 12.80
C ALA A 9 -2.53 -17.76 12.06
N VAL A 10 -2.16 -18.80 11.31
CA VAL A 10 -1.11 -18.72 10.32
C VAL A 10 -1.60 -17.70 9.32
N ILE A 11 -1.13 -16.45 9.43
CA ILE A 11 -1.23 -15.48 8.34
C ILE A 11 -0.49 -16.18 7.20
N PRO A 12 -1.15 -16.57 6.10
CA PRO A 12 -0.41 -17.09 4.97
C PRO A 12 0.61 -16.01 4.61
N CYS A 13 1.89 -16.40 4.72
CA CYS A 13 3.06 -15.60 4.41
C CYS A 13 2.98 -15.14 2.94
N MET A 14 2.26 -14.06 2.71
CA MET A 14 2.34 -13.24 1.51
C MET A 14 3.22 -12.07 1.96
N THR A 15 4.46 -12.02 1.47
CA THR A 15 5.31 -10.84 1.68
C THR A 15 4.56 -9.64 1.16
N PRO A 16 4.13 -8.68 2.01
CA PRO A 16 3.40 -7.52 1.54
C PRO A 16 4.26 -6.74 0.54
N HIS A 17 3.75 -6.49 -0.65
CA HIS A 17 4.38 -5.54 -1.57
C HIS A 17 3.76 -4.18 -1.28
N ILE A 18 4.59 -3.17 -1.03
CA ILE A 18 4.10 -1.81 -0.77
C ILE A 18 4.52 -0.93 -1.93
N ALA A 19 3.54 -0.42 -2.68
CA ALA A 19 3.75 0.67 -3.62
C ALA A 19 3.65 2.01 -2.87
N THR A 20 4.57 2.93 -3.14
CA THR A 20 4.63 4.22 -2.45
C THR A 20 4.91 5.36 -3.42
N ALA A 21 4.29 6.51 -3.15
CA ALA A 21 4.59 7.77 -3.82
C ALA A 21 4.30 8.96 -2.91
N THR A 22 4.99 10.07 -3.17
CA THR A 22 4.72 11.36 -2.56
C THR A 22 3.89 12.21 -3.51
N PHE A 23 2.84 12.86 -3.03
CA PHE A 23 2.07 13.86 -3.77
C PHE A 23 2.34 15.25 -3.18
N ASP A 24 2.36 16.27 -4.03
CA ASP A 24 2.54 17.67 -3.61
C ASP A 24 1.34 18.24 -2.85
N ASP A 25 0.16 17.66 -3.04
CA ASP A 25 -1.06 18.02 -2.32
C ASP A 25 -1.98 16.81 -2.08
N ARG A 26 -3.03 17.03 -1.29
CA ARG A 26 -4.01 16.00 -0.94
C ARG A 26 -5.03 15.74 -2.05
N ASP A 27 -5.20 16.66 -3.00
CA ASP A 27 -6.23 16.54 -4.03
C ASP A 27 -5.82 15.50 -5.07
N HIS A 28 -4.58 15.56 -5.56
CA HIS A 28 -4.03 14.54 -6.47
C HIS A 28 -3.98 13.15 -5.81
N ALA A 29 -3.62 13.10 -4.52
CA ALA A 29 -3.61 11.85 -3.76
C ALA A 29 -5.02 11.27 -3.57
N LYS A 30 -6.05 12.13 -3.47
CA LYS A 30 -7.45 11.71 -3.39
C LYS A 30 -7.97 11.19 -4.73
N ASP A 31 -7.61 11.81 -5.84
CA ASP A 31 -7.98 11.33 -7.17
C ASP A 31 -7.38 9.93 -7.44
N ALA A 32 -6.10 9.72 -7.06
CA ALA A 32 -5.47 8.40 -7.13
C ALA A 32 -6.23 7.36 -6.27
N TYR A 33 -6.63 7.76 -5.06
CA TYR A 33 -7.39 6.90 -4.14
C TYR A 33 -8.75 6.50 -4.69
N GLU A 34 -9.53 7.44 -5.22
CA GLU A 34 -10.83 7.13 -5.83
C GLU A 34 -10.69 6.17 -7.00
N TYR A 35 -9.64 6.34 -7.81
CA TYR A 35 -9.34 5.42 -8.90
C TYR A 35 -8.99 4.02 -8.38
N LEU A 36 -8.14 3.91 -7.35
CA LEU A 36 -7.75 2.62 -6.77
C LEU A 36 -8.96 1.87 -6.20
N LEU A 37 -9.84 2.57 -5.48
CA LEU A 37 -11.09 2.00 -4.95
C LEU A 37 -12.07 1.57 -6.06
N GLY A 38 -12.04 2.24 -7.21
CA GLY A 38 -12.82 1.86 -8.38
C GLY A 38 -12.34 0.59 -9.07
N ASN A 39 -11.15 0.08 -8.71
CA ASN A 39 -10.55 -1.15 -9.23
C ASN A 39 -10.64 -2.29 -8.20
N GLU A 40 -9.53 -2.99 -7.93
CA GLU A 40 -9.46 -4.16 -7.05
C GLU A 40 -8.91 -3.84 -5.64
N PHE A 41 -8.67 -2.57 -5.30
CA PHE A 41 -8.09 -2.17 -4.02
C PHE A 41 -9.18 -1.82 -2.99
N LEU A 42 -8.91 -2.11 -1.72
CA LEU A 42 -9.78 -1.78 -0.60
C LEU A 42 -9.27 -0.56 0.17
N GLU A 43 -10.16 0.12 0.90
CA GLU A 43 -9.78 1.27 1.74
C GLU A 43 -8.70 0.90 2.77
N GLY A 44 -8.71 -0.34 3.28
CA GLY A 44 -7.73 -0.83 4.24
C GLY A 44 -6.35 -1.10 3.65
N ASP A 45 -6.23 -1.17 2.32
CA ASP A 45 -4.96 -1.38 1.63
C ASP A 45 -4.17 -0.08 1.51
N ILE A 46 -4.84 1.08 1.64
CA ILE A 46 -4.29 2.39 1.33
C ILE A 46 -4.08 3.20 2.61
N GLU A 47 -2.84 3.65 2.81
CA GLU A 47 -2.45 4.50 3.93
C GLU A 47 -1.97 5.86 3.43
N PHE A 48 -2.39 6.92 4.11
CA PHE A 48 -1.90 8.28 3.90
C PHE A 48 -1.05 8.74 5.08
N VAL A 49 0.19 9.11 4.79
CA VAL A 49 1.12 9.69 5.76
C VAL A 49 1.35 11.16 5.38
N PRO A 50 0.72 12.12 6.08
CA PRO A 50 0.96 13.54 5.81
C PRO A 50 2.41 13.91 6.15
N ALA A 51 3.02 14.78 5.35
CA ALA A 51 4.35 15.28 5.64
C ALA A 51 4.36 16.08 6.95
N ALA A 52 5.49 16.03 7.67
CA ALA A 52 5.67 16.82 8.90
C ALA A 52 5.59 18.33 8.64
N TYR A 53 5.97 18.76 7.44
CA TYR A 53 5.94 20.15 7.01
C TYR A 53 5.49 20.23 5.54
N GLY A 54 4.63 21.20 5.24
CA GLY A 54 4.16 21.45 3.88
C GLY A 54 2.87 20.70 3.51
N PRO A 55 2.40 20.86 2.26
CA PRO A 55 1.14 20.28 1.76
C PRO A 55 1.25 18.81 1.33
N GLN A 56 2.47 18.26 1.33
CA GLN A 56 2.79 16.96 0.78
C GLN A 56 2.16 15.81 1.58
N VAL A 57 1.86 14.72 0.87
CA VAL A 57 1.35 13.48 1.47
C VAL A 57 2.00 12.29 0.80
N VAL A 58 2.45 11.33 1.61
CA VAL A 58 2.90 10.04 1.13
C VAL A 58 1.70 9.09 1.12
N MET A 59 1.54 8.36 0.03
CA MET A 59 0.51 7.35 -0.14
C MET A 59 1.19 5.99 -0.25
N ASN A 60 0.84 5.07 0.67
CA ASN A 60 1.31 3.69 0.66
C ASN A 60 0.15 2.78 0.30
N ILE A 61 0.37 1.84 -0.61
CA ILE A 61 -0.63 0.88 -1.08
C ILE A 61 -0.08 -0.52 -0.82
N ASN A 62 -0.71 -1.23 0.11
CA ASN A 62 -0.39 -2.61 0.44
C ASN A 62 -1.01 -3.53 -0.61
N THR A 63 -0.21 -4.40 -1.20
CA THR A 63 -0.66 -5.33 -2.22
C THR A 63 -0.20 -6.75 -1.94
N GLU A 64 -1.01 -7.70 -2.39
CA GLU A 64 -0.80 -9.13 -2.15
C GLU A 64 0.31 -9.76 -2.99
N ASN A 65 0.68 -9.12 -4.10
CA ASN A 65 1.67 -9.61 -5.05
C ASN A 65 2.31 -8.46 -5.83
N GLU A 66 3.43 -8.78 -6.48
CA GLU A 66 4.22 -7.87 -7.30
C GLU A 66 3.44 -7.27 -8.47
N ARG A 67 2.55 -8.04 -9.12
CA ARG A 67 1.73 -7.53 -10.24
C ARG A 67 0.85 -6.36 -9.78
N LEU A 68 0.14 -6.53 -8.66
CA LEU A 68 -0.70 -5.49 -8.09
C LEU A 68 0.14 -4.29 -7.61
N ALA A 69 1.34 -4.51 -7.07
CA ALA A 69 2.24 -3.43 -6.70
C ALA A 69 2.67 -2.59 -7.91
N GLN A 70 2.95 -3.26 -9.03
CA GLN A 70 3.33 -2.59 -10.28
C GLN A 70 2.16 -1.79 -10.86
N GLU A 71 0.94 -2.35 -10.81
CA GLU A 71 -0.28 -1.63 -11.22
C GLU A 71 -0.54 -0.41 -10.33
N ALA A 72 -0.37 -0.55 -9.02
CA ALA A 72 -0.46 0.56 -8.08
C ALA A 72 0.57 1.65 -8.40
N VAL A 73 1.83 1.29 -8.70
CA VAL A 73 2.86 2.24 -9.15
C VAL A 73 2.47 2.99 -10.42
N ASP A 74 1.87 2.30 -11.39
CA ASP A 74 1.44 2.94 -12.64
C ASP A 74 0.29 3.91 -12.40
N VAL A 75 -0.64 3.59 -11.49
CA VAL A 75 -1.67 4.52 -11.03
C VAL A 75 -1.05 5.73 -10.35
N LEU A 76 -0.19 5.53 -9.35
CA LEU A 76 0.47 6.62 -8.63
C LEU A 76 1.21 7.56 -9.59
N ARG A 77 1.85 7.03 -10.63
CA ARG A 77 2.53 7.82 -11.67
C ARG A 77 1.56 8.64 -12.52
N ASN A 78 0.43 8.06 -12.90
CA ASN A 78 -0.57 8.75 -13.72
C ASN A 78 -1.24 9.92 -13.00
N TYR A 79 -1.34 9.87 -11.67
CA TYR A 79 -1.96 10.92 -10.86
C TYR A 79 -0.95 11.92 -10.28
N GLY A 80 0.29 11.92 -10.74
CA GLY A 80 1.28 12.95 -10.38
C GLY A 80 2.10 12.65 -9.12
N GLY A 81 2.14 11.39 -8.68
CA GLY A 81 3.06 10.95 -7.64
C GLY A 81 4.52 11.17 -8.05
N VAL A 82 5.35 11.52 -7.09
CA VAL A 82 6.82 11.62 -7.22
C VAL A 82 7.49 10.67 -6.23
N ASP A 83 8.80 10.46 -6.37
CA ASP A 83 9.58 9.50 -5.57
C ASP A 83 8.96 8.08 -5.55
N ILE A 84 8.38 7.69 -6.69
CA ILE A 84 7.59 6.47 -6.82
C ILE A 84 8.50 5.24 -6.77
N SER A 85 8.16 4.29 -5.92
CA SER A 85 8.79 2.98 -5.88
C SER A 85 7.83 1.93 -5.34
N TRP A 86 8.22 0.67 -5.40
CA TRP A 86 7.61 -0.37 -4.59
C TRP A 86 8.71 -1.22 -3.95
N TYR A 87 8.40 -1.84 -2.82
CA TYR A 87 9.32 -2.74 -2.13
C TYR A 87 8.59 -3.93 -1.50
N GLU A 88 9.29 -5.05 -1.37
CA GLU A 88 8.80 -6.21 -0.65
C GLU A 88 9.08 -6.05 0.85
N VAL A 89 8.04 -6.21 1.66
CA VAL A 89 8.18 -6.39 3.10
C VAL A 89 8.48 -7.86 3.35
N GLY A 90 9.77 -8.18 3.44
CA GLY A 90 10.21 -9.52 3.80
C GLY A 90 9.60 -9.94 5.14
N ALA A 91 8.91 -11.07 5.17
CA ALA A 91 8.48 -11.73 6.41
C ALA A 91 9.73 -12.30 7.12
N GLY A 92 10.47 -11.45 7.82
CA GLY A 92 11.59 -11.85 8.66
C GLY A 92 12.48 -10.69 9.09
N MET A 93 12.33 -10.22 10.33
CA MET A 93 13.24 -10.54 11.44
C MET A 93 12.90 -9.70 12.69
N LEU A 94 12.13 -10.27 13.62
CA LEU A 94 12.26 -10.05 15.06
C LEU A 94 12.07 -11.40 15.76
#